data_AF-A0A9P6WTE8-F1
#
_entry.id   AF-A0A9P6WTE8-F1
#
_cell.length_a   1.000
_cell.length_b   1.000
_cell.length_c   1.000
_cell.angle_alpha   90.00
_cell.angle_beta   90.00
_cell.angle_gamma   90.00
#
_symmetry.space_group_name_H-M   'P 1'
#
loop_
_entity.id
_entity.type
_entity.pdbx_description
1 polymer ?
#
loop_
_entity_poly.entity_id
_entity_poly.type
_entity_poly.pdbx_seq_one_letter_code
_entity_poly.pdbx_strand_id
1 'polypeptide(L)'
;MVPDQSTPSSPLVSLGSHGSHGPSSPLSSSSTSIPLTIGLWNANGLQESTADDLLRHCQSFSLVFITETWLLPPHRIRTSWTQFNLYGSPVINSYRGSQGVSALVSPRCPMAVVQFPVHTKYALGLRLGRSLRLICLRYDHLW
;
A
#
# COMPACT_ATOMS: atom_id res chain seq x y z
N MET A 1 -41.61 16.36 -56.11
CA MET A 1 -41.88 15.67 -57.38
C MET A 1 -40.66 14.85 -57.73
N VAL A 2 -40.78 13.52 -57.69
CA VAL A 2 -39.83 12.54 -58.24
C VAL A 2 -40.48 11.99 -59.53
N PRO A 3 -39.68 11.64 -60.54
CA PRO A 3 -39.72 10.24 -61.03
C PRO A 3 -38.32 9.76 -61.49
N ASP A 4 -38.16 8.59 -62.08
CA ASP A 4 -38.20 7.21 -61.58
C ASP A 4 -37.25 6.41 -62.54
N GLN A 5 -36.96 5.17 -62.17
CA GLN A 5 -35.96 4.19 -62.66
C GLN A 5 -35.70 4.02 -64.17
N SER A 6 -34.46 3.63 -64.52
CA SER A 6 -34.16 2.37 -65.26
C SER A 6 -32.65 2.14 -65.49
N THR A 7 -32.14 1.01 -64.99
CA THR A 7 -30.85 0.35 -65.32
C THR A 7 -30.88 -0.30 -66.71
N PRO A 8 -29.73 -0.63 -67.33
CA PRO A 8 -29.34 -2.06 -67.35
C PRO A 8 -27.82 -2.40 -67.42
N SER A 9 -27.51 -3.63 -66.96
CA SER A 9 -26.50 -4.61 -67.41
C SER A 9 -24.99 -4.46 -67.11
N SER A 10 -24.50 -5.38 -66.28
CA SER A 10 -23.09 -5.85 -66.20
C SER A 10 -22.70 -6.74 -67.39
N PRO A 11 -21.39 -6.95 -67.67
CA PRO A 11 -20.82 -8.27 -67.34
C PRO A 11 -19.35 -8.29 -66.83
N LEU A 12 -19.15 -9.17 -65.84
CA LEU A 12 -18.09 -10.18 -65.59
C LEU A 12 -16.56 -9.91 -65.74
N VAL A 13 -15.88 -10.21 -64.61
CA VAL A 13 -14.52 -10.76 -64.33
C VAL A 13 -13.22 -9.97 -64.59
N SER A 14 -12.50 -9.70 -63.49
CA SER A 14 -11.11 -10.13 -63.36
C SER A 14 -10.70 -10.43 -61.91
N LEU A 15 -9.87 -11.47 -61.81
CA LEU A 15 -9.36 -12.21 -60.66
C LEU A 15 -8.26 -11.42 -59.93
N GLY A 16 -8.20 -11.43 -58.59
CA GLY A 16 -7.06 -10.83 -57.88
C GLY A 16 -7.08 -10.85 -56.35
N SER A 17 -6.46 -11.91 -55.79
CA SER A 17 -5.78 -12.04 -54.49
C SER A 17 -6.45 -11.66 -53.16
N HIS A 18 -6.67 -12.72 -52.37
CA HIS A 18 -6.66 -12.75 -50.91
C HIS A 18 -5.51 -11.92 -50.30
N GLY A 19 -5.88 -10.96 -49.45
CA GLY A 19 -4.99 -10.28 -48.49
C GLY A 19 -5.55 -10.47 -47.09
N SER A 20 -4.97 -11.44 -46.38
CA SER A 20 -5.28 -11.88 -45.04
C SER A 20 -5.38 -10.75 -44.00
N HIS A 21 -6.53 -10.69 -43.32
CA HIS A 21 -6.67 -10.05 -42.01
C HIS A 21 -5.73 -10.74 -41.02
N GLY A 22 -4.58 -10.12 -40.73
CA GLY A 22 -3.75 -10.53 -39.62
C GLY A 22 -4.49 -10.23 -38.30
N PRO A 23 -4.54 -11.17 -37.34
CA PRO A 23 -5.05 -10.85 -36.01
C PRO A 23 -4.09 -9.85 -35.39
N SER A 24 -4.60 -8.65 -35.09
CA SER A 24 -3.95 -7.70 -34.20
C SER A 24 -3.71 -8.41 -32.87
N SER A 25 -2.45 -8.80 -32.64
CA SER A 25 -2.02 -9.31 -31.33
C SER A 25 -2.36 -8.24 -30.30
N PRO A 26 -3.12 -8.53 -29.24
CA PRO A 26 -3.30 -7.55 -28.19
C PRO A 26 -1.91 -7.29 -27.59
N LEU A 27 -1.47 -6.03 -27.65
CA LEU A 27 -0.35 -5.56 -26.84
C LEU A 27 -0.69 -5.94 -25.40
N SER A 28 -0.03 -6.95 -24.87
CA SER A 28 -0.13 -7.33 -23.47
C SER A 28 0.30 -6.10 -22.68
N SER A 29 -0.67 -5.36 -22.14
CA SER A 29 -0.39 -4.38 -21.12
C SER A 29 0.21 -5.16 -19.96
N SER A 30 1.53 -5.16 -19.88
CA SER A 30 2.24 -5.64 -18.71
C SER A 30 1.78 -4.74 -17.57
N SER A 31 0.76 -5.17 -16.84
CA SER A 31 0.35 -4.55 -15.61
C SER A 31 1.54 -4.66 -14.67
N THR A 32 2.33 -3.60 -14.60
CA THR A 32 3.43 -3.51 -13.63
C THR A 32 2.78 -3.44 -12.26
N SER A 33 2.63 -4.61 -11.63
CA SER A 33 2.19 -4.70 -10.25
C SER A 33 3.26 -4.05 -9.37
N ILE A 34 2.89 -2.96 -8.70
CA ILE A 34 3.78 -2.36 -7.69
C ILE A 34 3.77 -3.33 -6.50
N PRO A 35 4.92 -3.91 -6.12
CA PRO A 35 4.96 -4.86 -5.02
C PRO A 35 4.60 -4.16 -3.71
N LEU A 36 3.74 -4.81 -2.92
CA LEU A 36 3.49 -4.39 -1.55
C LEU A 36 4.64 -4.88 -0.67
N THR A 37 5.45 -3.95 -0.16
CA THR A 37 6.61 -4.22 0.68
C THR A 37 6.32 -3.81 2.13
N ILE A 38 6.41 -4.77 3.05
CA ILE A 38 6.10 -4.55 4.47
C ILE A 38 7.35 -4.86 5.30
N GLY A 39 7.74 -3.92 6.16
CA GLY A 39 8.82 -4.07 7.12
C GLY A 39 8.30 -4.23 8.53
N LEU A 40 9.08 -4.91 9.37
CA LEU A 40 8.87 -4.99 10.81
C LEU A 40 10.22 -4.76 11.50
N TRP A 41 10.25 -3.85 12.45
CA TRP A 41 11.45 -3.54 13.22
C TRP A 41 11.09 -3.38 14.70
N ASN A 42 11.93 -3.91 15.58
CA ASN A 42 11.84 -3.65 17.02
C ASN A 42 12.84 -2.53 17.38
N ALA A 43 12.32 -1.40 17.84
CA ALA A 43 13.12 -0.22 18.14
C ALA A 43 13.79 -0.23 19.52
N ASN A 44 13.33 -1.10 20.44
CA ASN A 44 13.79 -1.16 21.83
C ASN A 44 13.93 0.24 22.49
N GLY A 45 12.88 1.04 22.38
CA GLY A 45 12.89 2.45 22.74
C GLY A 45 13.36 3.34 21.59
N LEU A 46 12.41 3.73 20.74
CA LEU A 46 12.69 4.55 19.56
C LEU A 46 13.31 5.91 19.94
N GLN A 47 14.48 6.19 19.38
CA GLN A 47 15.12 7.50 19.45
C GLN A 47 14.81 8.30 18.17
N GLU A 48 14.80 9.62 18.30
CA GLU A 48 14.47 10.52 17.19
C GLU A 48 15.44 10.36 16.01
N SER A 49 16.75 10.34 16.27
CA SER A 49 17.78 10.12 15.24
C SER A 49 17.63 8.78 14.52
N THR A 50 17.29 7.72 15.25
CA THR A 50 17.10 6.38 14.67
C THR A 50 15.85 6.31 13.78
N ALA A 51 14.81 7.09 14.09
CA ALA A 51 13.62 7.17 13.25
C ALA A 51 13.93 7.81 11.88
N ASP A 52 14.74 8.87 11.86
CA ASP A 52 15.19 9.50 10.62
C ASP A 52 16.04 8.54 9.78
N ASP A 53 16.97 7.82 10.42
CA ASP A 53 17.79 6.79 9.78
C ASP A 53 16.93 5.68 9.17
N LEU A 54 15.97 5.15 9.93
CA LEU A 54 15.03 4.14 9.43
C LEU A 54 14.31 4.64 8.18
N LEU A 55 13.75 5.85 8.23
CA LEU A 55 13.00 6.42 7.11
C LEU A 55 13.88 6.57 5.85
N ARG A 56 15.15 6.93 5.99
CA ARG A 56 16.09 7.00 4.85
C ARG A 56 16.31 5.65 4.19
N HIS A 57 16.40 4.57 4.98
CA HIS A 57 16.63 3.22 4.45
C HIS A 57 15.35 2.50 4.02
N CYS A 58 14.19 2.93 4.54
CA CYS A 58 12.91 2.29 4.27
C CYS A 58 12.15 2.87 3.07
N GLN A 59 12.75 3.71 2.21
CA GLN A 59 12.04 4.35 1.09
C GLN A 59 11.41 3.38 0.07
N SER A 60 11.91 2.14 0.00
CA SER A 60 11.36 1.07 -0.83
C SER A 60 10.18 0.32 -0.18
N PHE A 61 9.89 0.58 1.10
CA PHE A 61 8.78 -0.03 1.82
C PHE A 61 7.48 0.74 1.59
N SER A 62 6.38 0.00 1.45
CA SER A 62 5.02 0.56 1.42
C SER A 62 4.54 0.86 2.84
N LEU A 63 4.91 0.01 3.80
CA LEU A 63 4.52 0.10 5.20
C LEU A 63 5.62 -0.48 6.10
N VAL A 64 5.86 0.14 7.25
CA VAL A 64 6.76 -0.39 8.28
C VAL A 64 6.06 -0.40 9.63
N PHE A 65 6.00 -1.56 10.26
CA PHE A 65 5.67 -1.67 11.68
C PHE A 65 6.93 -1.50 12.53
N ILE A 66 6.81 -0.71 13.59
CA ILE A 66 7.85 -0.46 14.58
C ILE A 66 7.28 -0.88 15.94
N THR A 67 7.85 -1.90 16.57
CA THR A 67 7.49 -2.34 17.92
C THR A 67 8.45 -1.73 18.95
N GLU A 68 8.06 -1.76 20.23
CA GLU A 68 8.85 -1.17 21.32
C GLU A 68 9.19 0.31 21.06
N THR A 69 8.22 1.09 20.56
CA THR A 69 8.46 2.51 20.25
C THR A 69 8.66 3.35 21.51
N TRP A 70 8.05 2.94 22.62
CA TRP A 70 8.06 3.63 23.92
C TRP A 70 7.49 5.05 23.84
N LEU A 71 6.72 5.31 22.80
CA LEU A 71 6.13 6.60 22.51
C LEU A 71 4.90 6.80 23.40
N LEU A 72 4.81 7.95 24.05
CA LEU A 72 3.66 8.35 24.86
C LEU A 72 2.86 9.44 24.15
N PRO A 73 1.52 9.50 24.29
CA PRO A 73 0.75 10.63 23.79
C PRO A 73 1.23 11.95 24.42
N PRO A 74 1.21 13.09 23.70
CA PRO A 74 0.81 13.27 22.30
C PRO A 74 1.98 13.13 21.31
N HIS A 75 3.13 12.60 21.74
CA HIS A 75 4.35 12.56 20.93
C HIS A 75 4.16 11.69 19.68
N ARG A 76 4.82 12.07 18.60
CA ARG A 76 4.73 11.41 17.29
C ARG A 76 6.11 11.26 16.68
N ILE A 77 6.27 10.26 15.83
CA ILE A 77 7.48 10.13 15.02
C ILE A 77 7.49 11.29 14.01
N ARG A 78 8.59 12.03 13.90
CA ARG A 78 8.71 13.14 12.94
C ARG A 78 8.87 12.57 11.54
N THR A 79 7.82 12.64 10.74
CA THR A 79 7.83 12.13 9.38
C THR A 79 6.66 12.67 8.57
N SER A 80 6.82 12.71 7.24
CA SER A 80 5.73 12.95 6.29
C SER A 80 4.88 11.71 6.03
N TRP A 81 5.32 10.53 6.49
CA TRP A 81 4.59 9.28 6.35
C TRP A 81 3.36 9.29 7.25
N THR A 82 2.26 8.73 6.76
CA THR A 82 1.05 8.55 7.58
C THR A 82 1.37 7.58 8.70
N GLN A 83 1.05 7.94 9.94
CA GLN A 83 1.38 7.12 11.11
C GLN A 83 0.14 6.73 11.92
N PHE A 84 0.09 5.47 12.33
CA PHE A 84 -0.89 4.91 13.26
C PHE A 84 -0.15 4.44 14.50
N ASN A 85 -0.56 4.91 15.68
CA ASN A 85 0.15 4.66 16.92
C ASN A 85 -0.75 3.94 17.91
N LEU A 86 -0.30 2.77 18.34
CA LEU A 86 -0.69 2.16 19.61
C LEU A 86 0.39 2.58 20.63
N TYR A 87 0.11 3.61 21.42
CA TYR A 87 1.09 4.18 22.33
C TYR A 87 1.52 3.21 23.44
N GLY A 88 2.72 3.45 23.97
CA GLY A 88 3.27 2.75 25.12
C GLY A 88 2.56 3.08 26.42
N SER A 89 2.90 2.33 27.47
CA SER A 89 2.42 2.60 28.82
C SER A 89 3.40 3.51 29.57
N PRO A 90 2.94 4.49 30.35
CA PRO A 90 3.83 5.34 31.14
C PRO A 90 4.67 4.52 32.13
N VAL A 91 5.93 4.92 32.30
CA VAL A 91 6.86 4.35 33.31
C VAL A 91 7.18 5.44 34.33
N ILE A 92 7.18 5.09 35.62
CA ILE A 92 7.45 6.02 36.72
C ILE A 92 8.81 6.69 36.52
N ASN A 93 8.86 8.02 36.70
CA ASN A 93 10.07 8.85 36.56
C ASN A 93 10.74 8.77 35.17
N SER A 94 9.98 8.46 34.12
CA SER A 94 10.48 8.42 32.74
C SER A 94 9.65 9.30 31.81
N TYR A 95 10.32 9.99 30.90
CA TYR A 95 9.69 10.72 29.79
C TYR A 95 9.27 9.80 28.65
N ARG A 96 9.78 8.57 28.64
CA ARG A 96 9.40 7.52 27.68
C ARG A 96 8.53 6.47 28.36
N GLY A 97 7.66 5.86 27.57
CA GLY A 97 6.89 4.72 28.02
C GLY A 97 7.71 3.43 28.00
N SER A 98 7.03 2.33 28.27
CA SER A 98 7.41 1.01 27.81
C SER A 98 6.51 0.62 26.65
N GLN A 99 6.94 -0.36 25.85
CA GLN A 99 6.07 -0.99 24.87
C GLN A 99 5.64 -0.03 23.74
N GLY A 100 4.52 -0.32 23.07
CA GLY A 100 3.98 0.51 21.99
C GLY A 100 4.35 -0.01 20.59
N VAL A 101 3.47 0.29 19.64
CA VAL A 101 3.60 -0.07 18.23
C VAL A 101 3.23 1.14 17.38
N SER A 102 4.08 1.49 16.43
CA SER A 102 3.76 2.46 15.38
C SER A 102 3.76 1.78 14.03
N ALA A 103 2.85 2.15 13.16
CA ALA A 103 2.91 1.80 11.74
C ALA A 103 3.12 3.08 10.94
N LEU A 104 4.14 3.09 10.09
CA LEU A 104 4.43 4.17 9.16
C LEU A 104 4.05 3.70 7.75
N VAL A 105 3.19 4.46 7.08
CA VAL A 105 2.71 4.18 5.73
C VAL A 105 3.34 5.18 4.78
N SER A 106 4.06 4.65 3.79
CA SER A 106 4.71 5.45 2.78
C SER A 106 3.68 6.24 1.96
N PRO A 107 3.96 7.50 1.59
CA PRO A 107 3.17 8.22 0.58
C PRO A 107 3.09 7.49 -0.76
N ARG A 108 4.01 6.55 -1.02
CA ARG A 108 4.05 5.71 -2.22
C ARG A 108 3.29 4.39 -2.07
N CYS A 109 2.66 4.13 -0.92
CA CYS A 109 1.88 2.93 -0.71
C CYS A 109 0.78 2.82 -1.78
N PRO A 110 0.69 1.71 -2.54
CA PRO A 110 -0.20 1.61 -3.69
C PRO A 110 -1.69 1.46 -3.30
N MET A 111 -2.00 1.48 -2.01
CA MET A 111 -3.33 1.22 -1.49
C MET A 111 -3.65 2.06 -0.26
N ALA A 112 -4.93 2.40 -0.11
CA ALA A 112 -5.43 3.06 1.08
C ALA A 112 -5.23 2.19 2.31
N VAL A 113 -4.77 2.81 3.41
CA VAL A 113 -4.56 2.15 4.69
C VAL A 113 -5.45 2.80 5.74
N VAL A 114 -6.25 2.00 6.42
CA VAL A 114 -7.11 2.45 7.52
C VAL A 114 -6.89 1.59 8.75
N GLN A 115 -6.88 2.20 9.92
CA GLN A 115 -6.87 1.48 11.18
C GLN A 115 -8.25 0.88 11.46
N PHE A 116 -8.28 -0.33 12.01
CA PHE A 116 -9.49 -0.94 12.54
C PHE A 116 -9.26 -1.41 13.98
N PRO A 117 -10.30 -1.41 14.82
CA PRO A 117 -10.19 -1.88 16.19
C PRO A 117 -9.94 -3.39 16.21
N VAL A 118 -8.95 -3.82 16.99
CA VAL A 118 -8.72 -5.23 17.33
C VAL A 118 -9.21 -5.43 18.75
N HIS A 119 -9.82 -6.58 19.07
CA HIS A 119 -10.33 -6.91 20.40
C HIS A 119 -9.21 -7.21 21.42
N THR A 120 -8.17 -6.39 21.44
CA THR A 120 -7.08 -6.42 22.41
C THR A 120 -6.34 -5.09 22.41
N LYS A 121 -5.88 -4.63 23.58
CA LYS A 121 -5.03 -3.45 23.72
C LYS A 121 -3.58 -3.67 23.26
N TYR A 122 -3.23 -4.90 22.91
CA TYR A 122 -1.87 -5.31 22.55
C TYR A 122 -1.62 -5.36 21.04
N ALA A 123 -2.59 -4.95 20.23
CA ALA A 123 -2.51 -5.09 18.79
C ALA A 123 -2.86 -3.81 18.04
N LEU A 124 -2.12 -3.54 16.97
CA LEU A 124 -2.44 -2.52 15.98
C LEU A 124 -2.98 -3.21 14.71
N GLY A 125 -4.26 -2.97 14.40
CA GLY A 125 -4.92 -3.52 13.21
C GLY A 125 -5.01 -2.52 12.08
N LEU A 126 -4.51 -2.88 10.91
CA LEU A 126 -4.56 -2.08 9.68
C LEU A 126 -5.21 -2.85 8.53
N ARG A 127 -6.15 -2.22 7.84
CA ARG A 127 -6.71 -2.74 6.59
C ARG A 127 -6.08 -2.00 5.42
N LEU A 128 -5.53 -2.77 4.50
CA LEU A 128 -4.85 -2.36 3.29
C LEU A 128 -5.75 -2.69 2.10
N GLY A 129 -6.15 -1.67 1.34
CA GLY A 129 -7.13 -1.83 0.28
C GLY A 129 -8.46 -2.41 0.78
N ARG A 130 -9.06 -3.31 0.00
CA ARG A 130 -10.39 -3.86 0.29
C ARG A 130 -10.37 -5.08 1.22
N SER A 131 -9.33 -5.91 1.16
CA SER A 131 -9.36 -7.25 1.76
C SER A 131 -8.17 -7.58 2.67
N LEU A 132 -6.99 -6.96 2.47
CA LEU A 132 -5.82 -7.31 3.26
C LEU A 132 -5.93 -6.70 4.66
N ARG A 133 -5.81 -7.53 5.69
CA ARG A 133 -5.78 -7.10 7.10
C ARG A 133 -4.45 -7.53 7.70
N LEU A 134 -3.72 -6.56 8.22
CA LEU A 134 -2.49 -6.74 8.97
C LEU A 134 -2.77 -6.46 10.44
N ILE A 135 -2.27 -7.33 11.31
CA ILE A 135 -2.35 -7.15 12.75
C ILE A 135 -0.92 -7.28 13.28
N CYS A 136 -0.40 -6.20 13.85
CA CYS A 136 0.88 -6.23 14.54
C CYS A 136 0.61 -6.45 16.04
N LEU A 137 1.06 -7.60 16.55
CA LEU A 137 0.94 -7.96 17.95
C LEU A 137 2.19 -7.51 18.70
N ARG A 138 1.97 -7.09 19.94
CA ARG A 138 3.01 -6.84 20.92
C ARG A 138 2.74 -7.68 22.15
N TYR A 139 3.71 -8.48 22.57
CA TYR A 139 3.61 -9.23 23.82
C TYR A 139 4.14 -8.39 24.98
N ASP A 140 3.44 -8.47 26.11
CA ASP A 140 3.95 -7.94 27.36
C ASP A 140 4.96 -8.97 27.89
N HIS A 141 6.26 -8.67 27.80
CA HIS A 141 7.22 -9.41 28.61
C HIS A 141 7.12 -8.85 30.03
N LEU A 142 6.39 -9.56 30.88
CA LEU A 142 6.53 -9.49 32.33
C LEU A 142 7.98 -9.87 32.66
N TRP A 143 8.84 -8.88 32.86
CA TRP A 143 10.09 -9.05 33.60
C TRP A 143 9.88 -8.49 35.00
#